data_AF-A0A8T0VE13-F1
#
_entry.id   AF-A0A8T0VE13-F1
#
_cell.length_a   1.000
_cell.length_b   1.000
_cell.length_c   1.000
_cell.angle_alpha   90.00
_cell.angle_beta   90.00
_cell.angle_gamma   90.00
#
_symmetry.space_group_name_H-M   'P 1'
#
loop_
_entity.id
_entity.type
_entity.pdbx_description
1 polymer ?
#
loop_
_entity_poly.entity_id
_entity_poly.type
_entity_poly.pdbx_seq_one_letter_code
_entity_poly.pdbx_strand_id
1 'polypeptide(L)'
;MPMLEKLRVPFNAHGVCSLHGVLDFGIQHLSSLKHLQVEIVCHGARLKEVEALEEAVKNAATDLSDELSLEVRRWDEDEILKDLEHKLAEEGFDSYLEP
;
A
#
# COMPACT_ATOMS: atom_id res chain seq x y z
N MET A 1 24.97 -10.00 -20.07
CA MET A 1 23.56 -10.17 -19.66
C MET A 1 22.85 -8.86 -19.96
N PRO A 2 21.60 -8.87 -20.45
CA PRO A 2 20.84 -7.64 -20.61
C PRO A 2 20.57 -7.01 -19.25
N MET A 3 20.67 -5.68 -19.18
CA MET A 3 20.36 -4.88 -17.99
C MET A 3 18.93 -4.35 -18.09
N LEU A 4 18.14 -4.55 -17.04
CA LEU A 4 16.77 -4.06 -16.99
C LEU A 4 16.78 -2.60 -16.54
N GLU A 5 16.49 -1.67 -17.46
CA GLU A 5 16.49 -0.23 -17.17
C GLU A 5 15.10 0.33 -16.86
N LYS A 6 14.03 -0.33 -17.31
CA LYS A 6 12.65 0.13 -17.15
C LYS A 6 11.78 -1.03 -16.67
N LEU A 7 11.03 -0.79 -15.61
CA LEU A 7 10.12 -1.77 -15.02
C LEU A 7 8.76 -1.11 -14.79
N ARG A 8 7.70 -1.80 -15.21
CA ARG A 8 6.33 -1.42 -14.91
C ARG A 8 5.66 -2.60 -14.21
N VAL A 9 5.09 -2.37 -13.03
CA VAL A 9 4.49 -3.45 -12.22
C VAL A 9 3.12 -3.01 -11.70
N PRO A 10 2.06 -3.79 -11.98
CA PRO A 10 0.78 -3.61 -11.30
C PRO A 10 0.79 -4.28 -9.93
N PHE A 11 0.24 -3.61 -8.93
CA PHE A 11 0.06 -4.11 -7.57
C PHE A 11 -1.39 -3.94 -7.12
N ASN A 12 -1.97 -4.98 -6.53
CA ASN A 12 -3.27 -4.87 -5.89
C ASN A 12 -3.08 -4.36 -4.45
N ALA A 13 -3.73 -3.25 -4.10
CA ALA A 13 -3.66 -2.67 -2.76
C ALA A 13 -4.47 -3.48 -1.72
N HIS A 14 -5.50 -4.22 -2.15
CA HIS A 14 -6.35 -4.95 -1.23
C HIS A 14 -5.56 -6.05 -0.49
N GLY A 15 -5.63 -6.03 0.84
CA GLY A 15 -4.99 -7.03 1.70
C GLY A 15 -3.53 -6.77 2.05
N VAL A 16 -2.94 -5.69 1.52
CA VAL A 16 -1.52 -5.32 1.71
C VAL A 16 -1.15 -5.11 3.20
N CYS A 17 -2.01 -4.48 4.00
CA CYS A 17 -1.77 -4.26 5.44
C CYS A 17 -1.98 -5.49 6.33
N SER A 18 -2.44 -6.63 5.79
CA SER A 18 -2.65 -7.83 6.62
C SER A 18 -1.34 -8.52 7.03
N LEU A 19 -0.27 -8.23 6.29
CA LEU A 19 1.08 -8.67 6.58
C LEU A 19 1.70 -7.66 7.55
N HIS A 20 1.86 -8.01 8.83
CA HIS A 20 2.51 -7.19 9.86
C HIS A 20 4.04 -7.00 9.60
N GLY A 21 4.46 -6.92 8.34
CA GLY A 21 5.83 -6.84 7.90
C GLY A 21 6.02 -5.73 6.87
N VAL A 22 7.26 -5.30 6.70
CA VAL A 22 7.66 -4.39 5.62
C VAL A 22 7.34 -5.06 4.27
N LEU A 23 6.59 -4.37 3.42
CA LEU A 23 6.37 -4.81 2.04
C LEU A 23 7.70 -4.76 1.27
N ASP A 24 8.21 -5.94 0.92
CA ASP A 24 9.35 -6.06 0.02
C ASP A 24 8.86 -6.16 -1.44
N PHE A 25 9.33 -5.23 -2.28
CA PHE A 25 9.01 -5.18 -3.71
C PHE A 25 9.91 -6.10 -4.56
N GLY A 26 10.94 -6.71 -3.97
CA GLY A 26 11.83 -7.63 -4.70
C GLY A 26 12.71 -6.95 -5.74
N ILE A 27 12.84 -5.62 -5.70
CA ILE A 27 13.61 -4.83 -6.68
C ILE A 27 15.02 -4.48 -6.21
N GLN A 28 15.42 -4.88 -5.00
CA GLN A 28 16.70 -4.51 -4.36
C GLN A 28 17.95 -4.91 -5.15
N HIS A 29 17.81 -5.86 -6.09
CA HIS A 29 18.93 -6.33 -6.92
C HIS A 29 18.90 -5.78 -8.36
N LEU A 30 17.92 -4.94 -8.70
CA LEU A 30 17.78 -4.35 -10.03
C LEU A 30 18.63 -3.08 -10.19
N SER A 31 19.94 -3.18 -9.98
CA SER A 31 20.87 -2.04 -9.91
C SER A 31 20.96 -1.19 -11.19
N SER A 32 20.48 -1.71 -12.33
CA SER A 32 20.46 -0.97 -13.60
C SER A 32 19.14 -0.24 -13.86
N LEU A 33 18.16 -0.37 -12.95
CA LEU A 33 16.84 0.21 -13.12
C LEU A 33 16.92 1.73 -13.01
N LYS A 34 16.41 2.41 -14.04
CA LYS A 34 16.38 3.87 -14.13
C LYS A 34 14.97 4.42 -14.05
N HIS A 35 13.98 3.65 -14.49
CA HIS A 35 12.57 4.05 -14.45
C HIS A 35 11.71 2.93 -13.87
N LEU A 36 10.98 3.25 -12.81
CA LEU A 36 10.01 2.38 -12.17
C LEU A 36 8.62 3.01 -12.26
N GLN A 37 7.69 2.30 -12.89
CA GLN A 37 6.28 2.66 -12.91
C GLN A 37 5.48 1.65 -12.09
N VAL A 38 4.81 2.12 -11.04
CA VAL A 38 3.93 1.29 -10.21
C VAL A 38 2.49 1.66 -10.47
N GLU A 39 1.68 0.66 -10.79
CA GLU A 39 0.24 0.81 -11.02
C GLU A 39 -0.50 0.14 -9.87
N ILE A 40 -1.07 0.95 -8.97
CA ILE A 40 -1.80 0.49 -7.80
C ILE A 40 -3.26 0.32 -8.17
N VAL A 41 -3.75 -0.91 -8.09
CA VAL A 41 -5.17 -1.25 -8.26
C VAL A 41 -5.84 -1.15 -6.90
N CYS A 42 -6.75 -0.19 -6.76
CA CYS A 42 -7.40 0.17 -5.50
C CYS A 42 -8.70 -0.60 -5.24
N HIS A 43 -9.16 -1.43 -6.20
CA HIS A 43 -10.38 -2.20 -6.08
C HIS A 43 -10.47 -2.99 -4.77
N GLY A 44 -11.44 -2.64 -3.92
CA GLY A 44 -11.69 -3.29 -2.63
C GLY A 44 -10.66 -2.97 -1.54
N ALA A 45 -9.66 -2.13 -1.82
CA ALA A 45 -8.66 -1.72 -0.86
C ALA A 45 -9.19 -0.62 0.08
N ARG A 46 -8.71 -0.61 1.32
CA ARG A 46 -8.91 0.53 2.23
C ARG A 46 -7.90 1.63 1.91
N LEU A 47 -8.24 2.88 2.24
CA LEU A 47 -7.34 4.01 2.00
C LEU A 47 -5.97 3.79 2.64
N LYS A 48 -5.93 3.33 3.89
CA LYS A 48 -4.68 2.98 4.59
C LYS A 48 -3.84 1.91 3.89
N GLU A 49 -4.45 1.00 3.15
CA GLU A 49 -3.74 -0.03 2.40
C GLU A 49 -3.08 0.55 1.15
N VAL A 50 -3.77 1.48 0.49
CA VAL A 50 -3.22 2.24 -0.65
C VAL A 50 -2.04 3.10 -0.18
N GLU A 51 -2.22 3.87 0.90
CA GLU A 51 -1.17 4.73 1.45
C GLU A 51 0.06 3.94 1.92
N ALA A 52 -0.15 2.82 2.61
CA ALA A 52 0.93 1.94 3.05
C ALA A 52 1.71 1.35 1.85
N LEU A 53 1.00 0.99 0.77
CA LEU A 53 1.64 0.50 -0.44
C LEU A 53 2.48 1.58 -1.11
N GLU A 54 1.97 2.81 -1.24
CA GLU A 54 2.71 3.93 -1.83
C GLU A 54 3.97 4.28 -1.03
N GLU A 55 3.87 4.28 0.30
CA GLU A 55 5.02 4.50 1.17
C GLU A 55 6.08 3.42 0.96
N ALA A 56 5.65 2.15 0.90
CA ALA A 56 6.57 1.05 0.69
C ALA A 56 7.21 1.07 -0.71
N VAL A 57 6.48 1.45 -1.77
CA VAL A 57 7.04 1.68 -3.11
C VAL A 57 8.12 2.75 -3.06
N LYS A 58 7.82 3.87 -2.39
CA LYS A 58 8.74 5.00 -2.29
C LYS A 58 10.01 4.62 -1.56
N ASN A 59 9.89 3.90 -0.44
CA ASN A 59 11.04 3.41 0.32
C ASN A 59 11.91 2.47 -0.52
N ALA A 60 11.29 1.48 -1.20
CA ALA A 60 12.02 0.56 -2.06
C ALA A 60 12.72 1.27 -3.24
N ALA A 61 12.10 2.31 -3.81
CA ALA A 61 12.69 3.12 -4.86
C ALA A 61 13.90 3.92 -4.37
N THR A 62 13.79 4.56 -3.20
CA THR A 62 14.89 5.31 -2.56
C THR A 62 16.04 4.39 -2.18
N ASP A 63 15.77 3.19 -1.66
CA ASP A 63 16.80 2.21 -1.32
C ASP A 63 17.56 1.68 -2.54
N LEU A 64 16.93 1.68 -3.72
CA LEU A 64 17.55 1.20 -4.95
C LEU A 64 18.51 2.22 -5.57
N SER A 65 18.09 3.47 -5.72
CA SER A 65 18.92 4.56 -6.28
C SER A 65 18.24 5.92 -6.14
N ASP A 66 19.00 6.95 -5.74
CA ASP A 66 18.55 8.36 -5.74
C ASP A 66 18.25 8.90 -7.15
N GLU A 67 18.81 8.28 -8.20
CA GLU A 67 18.60 8.68 -9.60
C GLU A 67 17.40 7.97 -10.26
N LEU A 68 16.74 7.04 -9.55
CA LEU A 68 15.60 6.31 -10.07
C LEU A 68 14.40 7.25 -10.29
N SER A 69 13.88 7.27 -11.51
CA SER A 69 12.60 7.93 -11.79
C SER A 69 11.46 7.02 -11.37
N LEU A 70 10.73 7.42 -10.33
CA LEU A 70 9.54 6.73 -9.83
C LEU A 70 8.27 7.43 -10.33
N GLU A 71 7.36 6.67 -10.94
CA GLU A 71 5.99 7.09 -11.25
C GLU A 71 5.00 6.13 -10.57
N VAL A 72 4.07 6.69 -9.79
CA VAL A 72 2.99 5.92 -9.15
C VAL A 72 1.66 6.37 -9.73
N ARG A 73 0.86 5.41 -10.19
CA ARG A 73 -0.51 5.64 -10.67
C ARG A 73 -1.48 4.79 -9.87
N ARG A 74 -2.64 5.35 -9.56
CA ARG A 74 -3.75 4.62 -8.98
C ARG A 74 -4.78 4.29 -10.06
N TRP A 75 -5.42 3.15 -9.90
CA TRP A 75 -6.52 2.64 -10.71
C TRP A 75 -7.69 2.28 -9.79
N ASP A 76 -8.92 2.43 -10.26
CA ASP A 76 -10.15 2.14 -9.51
C ASP A 76 -10.25 2.90 -8.18
N GLU A 77 -9.83 4.18 -8.17
CA GLU A 77 -9.83 5.03 -6.97
C GLU A 77 -11.23 5.24 -6.38
N ASP A 78 -12.27 5.19 -7.21
CA ASP A 78 -13.67 5.26 -6.80
C ASP A 78 -14.15 4.02 -6.03
N GLU A 79 -13.38 2.93 -6.08
CA GLU A 79 -13.65 1.66 -5.40
C GLU A 79 -12.89 1.49 -4.07
N ILE A 80 -12.17 2.53 -3.64
CA ILE A 80 -11.53 2.55 -2.31
C ILE A 80 -12.60 2.48 -1.22
N LEU A 81 -12.49 1.47 -0.36
CA LEU A 81 -13.36 1.32 0.79
C LEU A 81 -13.05 2.41 1.80
N LYS A 82 -14.08 3.16 2.19
CA LYS A 82 -14.01 4.06 3.33
C LYS A 82 -13.74 3.22 4.57
N ASP A 83 -12.70 3.57 5.32
CA ASP A 83 -12.47 2.95 6.61
C ASP A 83 -13.74 3.10 7.44
N LEU A 84 -14.36 1.98 7.78
CA LEU A 84 -15.48 1.98 8.71
C LEU A 84 -14.89 2.44 10.04
N GLU A 85 -15.09 3.71 10.40
CA GLU A 85 -14.84 4.17 11.75
C GLU A 85 -15.59 3.20 12.66
N HIS A 86 -14.84 2.34 13.36
CA HIS A 86 -15.39 1.57 14.45
C HIS A 86 -15.87 2.58 15.48
N LYS A 87 -17.14 3.00 15.39
CA LYS A 87 -17.89 3.42 16.55
C LYS A 87 -17.84 2.23 17.50
N LEU A 88 -16.93 2.29 18.46
CA LEU A 88 -17.05 1.53 19.69
C LEU A 88 -18.36 2.02 20.33
N ALA A 89 -19.46 1.39 19.94
CA ALA A 89 -20.68 1.43 20.72
C ALA A 89 -20.35 0.64 21.98
N GLU A 90 -19.93 1.34 23.03
CA GLU A 90 -20.04 0.83 24.39
C GLU A 90 -21.53 0.71 24.72
N GLU A 91 -22.14 -0.38 24.28
CA GLU A 91 -23.39 -0.88 24.87
C GLU A 91 -23.02 -1.79 26.03
N GLY A 92 -23.43 -1.41 27.25
CA GLY A 92 -23.56 -2.36 28.36
C GLY A 92 -23.14 -1.84 29.74
N PHE A 93 -23.98 -1.02 30.37
CA PHE A 93 -24.14 -1.10 31.83
C PHE A 93 -25.64 -1.02 32.15
N ASP A 94 -26.31 -2.16 32.00
CA ASP A 94 -27.50 -2.47 32.77
C ASP A 94 -27.04 -3.05 34.12
N SER A 95 -27.23 -2.29 35.18
CA SER A 95 -27.42 -2.88 36.50
C SER A 95 -28.34 -1.95 37.29
N TYR A 96 -29.64 -2.26 37.23
CA TYR A 96 -30.59 -1.94 38.29
C TYR A 96 -29.99 -2.26 39.66
N LEU A 97 -29.97 -1.29 40.56
CA LEU A 97 -29.92 -1.50 42.00
C LEU A 97 -30.48 -0.25 42.70
N GLU A 98 -31.81 -0.25 42.88
CA GLU A 98 -32.46 0.47 43.98
C GLU A 98 -32.32 -0.35 45.27
N PRO A 99 -32.22 0.32 46.42
CA PRO A 99 -32.94 -0.10 47.62
C PRO A 99 -34.10 0.83 47.96
#